data_AF-A0A850EUI6-F1
#
_entry.id   AF-A0A850EUI6-F1
#
_cell.length_a   1.000
_cell.length_b   1.000
_cell.length_c   1.000
_cell.angle_alpha   90.00
_cell.angle_beta   90.00
_cell.angle_gamma   90.00
#
_symmetry.space_group_name_H-M   'P 1'
#
loop_
_entity.id
_entity.type
_entity.pdbx_description
1 polymer ?
#
loop_
_entity_poly.entity_id
_entity_poly.type
_entity_poly.pdbx_seq_one_letter_code
_entity_poly.pdbx_strand_id
1 'polypeptide(L)'
;MLAVQWAKICGAGDVFAFDTDEDKLAVATKTGVTATFCVKYENYLSRFLEITCDKGVDVVFESSGNAAGIGSSLLLAAKGGVVVLMGMIRIDNVDGECCIAPCRIR
;
A
#
# COMPACT_ATOMS: atom_id res chain seq x y z
N MET A 1 4.30 8.65 0.98
CA MET A 1 5.70 8.59 1.48
C MET A 1 5.86 8.59 2.99
N LEU A 2 5.03 9.29 3.78
CA LEU A 2 5.12 9.25 5.24
C LEU A 2 4.91 7.83 5.81
N ALA A 3 3.92 7.08 5.31
CA ALA A 3 3.62 5.71 5.74
C ALA A 3 4.82 4.76 5.58
N VAL A 4 5.60 4.92 4.51
CA VAL A 4 6.82 4.12 4.26
C VAL A 4 7.86 4.34 5.36
N GLN A 5 8.13 5.61 5.70
CA GLN A 5 9.09 5.94 6.76
C GLN A 5 8.60 5.44 8.12
N TRP A 6 7.31 5.59 8.41
CA TRP A 6 6.71 5.07 9.62
C TRP A 6 6.81 3.54 9.72
N ALA A 7 6.52 2.81 8.64
CA ALA A 7 6.66 1.35 8.61
C ALA A 7 8.10 0.92 8.93
N LYS A 8 9.11 1.61 8.37
CA LYS A 8 10.52 1.35 8.68
C LYS A 8 10.86 1.65 10.15
N ILE A 9 10.39 2.78 10.69
CA ILE A 9 10.61 3.14 12.11
C ILE A 9 9.93 2.14 13.05
N CYS A 10 8.76 1.64 12.68
CA CYS A 10 8.03 0.61 13.43
C CYS A 10 8.67 -0.79 13.32
N GLY A 11 9.75 -0.96 12.54
CA GLY A 11 10.46 -2.23 12.41
C GLY A 11 9.84 -3.21 11.42
N ALA A 12 9.07 -2.73 10.43
CA ALA A 12 8.56 -3.58 9.36
C ALA A 12 9.73 -4.24 8.60
N GLY A 13 9.62 -5.55 8.36
CA GLY A 13 10.61 -6.33 7.62
C GLY A 13 10.68 -5.90 6.16
N ASP A 14 9.69 -6.31 5.37
CA ASP A 14 9.57 -5.92 3.97
C ASP A 14 8.60 -4.76 3.80
N VAL A 15 9.06 -3.73 3.08
CA VAL A 15 8.25 -2.53 2.80
C VAL A 15 8.23 -2.30 1.30
N PHE A 16 7.03 -2.20 0.75
CA PHE A 16 6.80 -1.97 -0.68
C PHE A 16 6.12 -0.61 -0.87
N ALA A 17 6.58 0.18 -1.83
CA ALA A 17 6.00 1.48 -2.13
C ALA A 17 5.36 1.49 -3.52
N PHE A 18 4.10 1.92 -3.58
CA PHE A 18 3.34 2.08 -4.81
C PHE A 18 3.00 3.55 -5.00
N ASP A 19 3.29 4.10 -6.18
CA ASP A 19 2.89 5.46 -6.56
C ASP A 19 2.81 5.57 -8.08
N THR A 20 2.27 6.67 -8.59
CA THR A 20 2.23 6.99 -10.03
C THR A 20 3.36 7.93 -10.44
N ASP A 21 4.02 8.54 -9.45
CA ASP A 21 5.06 9.54 -9.60
C ASP A 21 6.43 8.92 -9.28
N GLU A 22 7.32 8.91 -10.29
CA GLU A 22 8.65 8.30 -10.19
C GLU A 22 9.57 9.05 -9.22
N ASP A 23 9.40 10.36 -9.04
CA ASP A 23 10.21 11.14 -8.09
C ASP A 23 9.91 10.70 -6.65
N LYS A 24 8.64 10.43 -6.34
CA LYS A 24 8.24 9.89 -5.03
C LYS A 24 8.78 8.48 -4.82
N LEU A 25 8.80 7.65 -5.86
CA LEU A 25 9.40 6.31 -5.79
C LEU A 25 10.91 6.40 -5.57
N ALA A 26 11.61 7.33 -6.22
CA ALA A 26 13.03 7.55 -5.98
C ALA A 26 13.31 7.95 -4.52
N VAL A 27 12.43 8.75 -3.90
CA VAL A 27 12.50 9.05 -2.47
C VAL A 27 12.25 7.80 -1.62
N ALA A 28 11.26 6.96 -1.96
CA ALA A 28 11.01 5.70 -1.27
C ALA A 28 12.24 4.78 -1.31
N THR A 29 12.88 4.63 -2.47
CA THR A 29 14.11 3.83 -2.62
C THR A 29 15.21 4.33 -1.69
N LYS A 30 15.39 5.64 -1.55
CA LYS A 30 16.37 6.23 -0.62
C LYS A 30 16.07 5.94 0.86
N THR A 31 14.80 5.69 1.20
CA THR A 31 14.40 5.31 2.58
C THR A 31 14.64 3.82 2.90
N GLY A 32 15.13 3.02 1.95
CA GLY A 32 15.47 1.61 2.18
C GLY A 32 14.26 0.67 2.16
N VAL A 33 13.31 0.93 1.27
CA VAL A 33 12.23 0.00 0.93
C VAL A 33 12.76 -1.22 0.18
N THR A 34 12.06 -2.35 0.27
CA THR A 34 12.40 -3.60 -0.41
C THR A 34 12.22 -3.46 -1.92
N ALA A 35 11.09 -2.90 -2.36
CA ALA A 35 10.88 -2.58 -3.77
C ALA A 35 9.88 -1.43 -3.95
N THR A 36 9.98 -0.77 -5.10
CA THR A 36 9.09 0.30 -5.55
C THR A 36 8.38 -0.10 -6.82
N PHE A 37 7.11 0.27 -6.94
CA PHE A 37 6.26 -0.06 -8.08
C PHE A 37 5.55 1.19 -8.60
N CYS A 38 5.70 1.45 -9.90
CA CYS A 38 4.92 2.48 -10.56
C CYS A 38 3.61 1.87 -11.07
N VAL A 39 2.48 2.37 -10.56
CA VAL A 39 1.13 1.86 -10.88
C VAL A 39 0.75 2.10 -12.35
N LYS A 40 1.48 2.96 -13.06
CA LYS A 40 1.28 3.21 -14.50
C LYS A 40 1.71 2.03 -15.37
N TYR A 41 2.56 1.12 -14.88
CA TYR A 41 3.00 -0.04 -15.65
C TYR A 41 2.07 -1.21 -15.43
N GLU A 42 1.57 -1.85 -16.49
CA GLU A 42 0.58 -2.93 -16.38
C GLU A 42 1.08 -4.15 -15.58
N ASN A 43 2.39 -4.38 -15.52
CA ASN A 43 2.99 -5.54 -14.86
C ASN A 43 3.30 -5.35 -13.36
N TYR A 44 2.93 -4.21 -12.76
CA TYR A 44 3.30 -3.89 -11.38
C TYR A 44 2.76 -4.91 -10.36
N LEU A 45 1.51 -5.37 -10.54
CA LEU A 45 0.89 -6.38 -9.67
C LEU A 45 1.55 -7.75 -9.83
N SER A 46 1.78 -8.20 -11.05
CA SER A 46 2.40 -9.50 -11.31
C SER A 46 3.79 -9.57 -10.69
N ARG A 47 4.58 -8.50 -10.82
CA ARG A 47 5.91 -8.42 -10.20
C ARG A 47 5.84 -8.40 -8.67
N PHE A 48 4.86 -7.71 -8.09
CA PHE A 48 4.65 -7.72 -6.65
C PHE A 48 4.28 -9.12 -6.13
N LEU A 49 3.39 -9.83 -6.82
CA LEU A 49 2.99 -11.18 -6.46
C LEU A 49 4.16 -12.16 -6.57
N GLU A 50 4.99 -12.04 -7.60
CA GLU A 50 6.21 -12.84 -7.74
C GLU A 50 7.18 -12.64 -6.56
N ILE A 51 7.38 -11.39 -6.12
CA ILE A 51 8.26 -11.07 -4.98
C ILE A 51 7.65 -11.54 -3.65
N THR A 52 6.33 -11.49 -3.51
CA THR A 52 5.62 -11.90 -2.29
C THR A 52 5.20 -13.38 -2.29
N CYS A 53 5.59 -14.15 -3.32
CA CYS A 53 5.20 -15.54 -3.51
C CYS A 53 3.68 -15.75 -3.42
N ASP A 54 2.90 -14.88 -4.08
CA ASP A 54 1.42 -14.88 -4.08
C ASP A 54 0.76 -14.73 -2.69
N LYS A 55 1.51 -14.27 -1.68
CA LYS A 55 0.98 -14.09 -0.32
C LYS A 55 0.39 -12.71 -0.08
N GLY A 56 0.90 -11.67 -0.74
CA GLY A 56 0.60 -10.28 -0.42
C GLY A 56 1.31 -9.79 0.84
N VAL A 57 0.79 -8.72 1.46
CA VAL A 57 1.35 -8.10 2.67
C VAL A 57 0.36 -8.04 3.83
N ASP A 58 0.88 -8.04 5.06
CA ASP A 58 0.05 -8.02 6.27
C ASP A 58 -0.72 -6.70 6.45
N VAL A 59 -0.13 -5.58 6.02
CA VAL A 59 -0.73 -4.25 6.14
C VAL A 59 -0.54 -3.48 4.84
N VAL A 60 -1.63 -2.97 4.28
CA VAL A 60 -1.63 -2.08 3.11
C VAL A 60 -2.12 -0.71 3.55
N PHE A 61 -1.34 0.34 3.26
CA PHE A 61 -1.76 1.72 3.48
C PHE A 61 -2.14 2.33 2.13
N GLU A 62 -3.41 2.67 1.98
CA GLU A 62 -3.90 3.33 0.77
C GLU A 62 -4.28 4.77 1.06
N SER A 63 -3.57 5.69 0.40
CA SER A 63 -3.69 7.13 0.65
C SER A 63 -3.92 7.98 -0.60
N SER A 64 -4.13 7.38 -1.77
CA SER A 64 -4.40 8.13 -3.00
C SER A 64 -5.83 8.70 -3.02
N GLY A 65 -6.76 8.09 -2.29
CA GLY A 65 -8.18 8.45 -2.27
C GLY A 65 -8.92 8.16 -3.58
N ASN A 66 -8.27 7.44 -4.51
CA ASN A 66 -8.83 7.04 -5.80
C ASN A 66 -9.51 5.67 -5.72
N ALA A 67 -10.70 5.51 -6.32
CA ALA A 67 -11.45 4.25 -6.32
C ALA A 67 -10.63 3.05 -6.87
N ALA A 68 -9.83 3.28 -7.92
CA ALA A 68 -8.95 2.26 -8.47
C ALA A 68 -7.84 1.83 -7.49
N GLY A 69 -7.30 2.78 -6.71
CA GLY A 69 -6.30 2.51 -5.68
C GLY A 69 -6.86 1.66 -4.53
N ILE A 70 -8.12 1.91 -4.14
CA ILE A 70 -8.82 1.10 -3.15
C ILE A 70 -8.96 -0.34 -3.64
N GLY A 71 -9.42 -0.55 -4.87
CA GLY A 71 -9.53 -1.88 -5.47
C GLY A 71 -8.20 -2.63 -5.48
N SER A 72 -7.13 -1.98 -5.95
CA SER A 72 -5.78 -2.55 -5.94
C SER A 72 -5.29 -2.87 -4.53
N SER A 73 -5.58 -2.02 -3.54
CA SER A 73 -5.12 -2.21 -2.16
C SER A 73 -5.63 -3.50 -1.52
N LEU A 74 -6.85 -3.95 -1.87
CA LEU A 74 -7.38 -5.24 -1.41
C LEU A 74 -6.64 -6.42 -2.03
N LEU A 75 -6.18 -6.31 -3.28
CA LEU A 75 -5.41 -7.36 -3.96
C LEU A 75 -3.98 -7.48 -3.43
N LEU A 76 -3.44 -6.39 -2.88
CA LEU A 76 -2.11 -6.39 -2.26
C LEU A 76 -2.11 -7.02 -0.87
N ALA A 77 -3.25 -7.00 -0.18
CA ALA A 77 -3.35 -7.51 1.19
C ALA A 77 -3.35 -9.05 1.22
N ALA A 78 -2.59 -9.61 2.15
CA ALA A 78 -2.61 -11.04 2.43
C ALA A 78 -3.95 -11.48 3.04
N LYS A 79 -4.21 -12.79 2.99
CA LYS A 79 -5.38 -13.36 3.68
C LYS A 79 -5.28 -13.10 5.19
N GLY A 80 -6.23 -12.34 5.73
CA GLY A 80 -6.21 -11.91 7.14
C GLY A 80 -5.37 -10.65 7.41
N GLY A 81 -4.81 -10.04 6.36
CA GLY A 81 -4.16 -8.75 6.42
C GLY A 81 -5.15 -7.59 6.57
N VAL A 82 -4.61 -6.40 6.79
CA VAL A 82 -5.37 -5.18 7.08
C VAL A 82 -5.11 -4.16 5.99
N VAL A 83 -6.18 -3.61 5.42
CA VAL A 83 -6.12 -2.44 4.55
C VAL A 83 -6.50 -1.21 5.36
N VAL A 84 -5.58 -0.26 5.47
CA VAL A 84 -5.77 1.03 6.13
C VAL A 84 -5.99 2.09 5.07
N LEU A 85 -7.21 2.60 4.99
CA LEU A 85 -7.57 3.70 4.10
C LEU A 85 -7.31 5.02 4.84
N MET A 86 -6.27 5.74 4.44
CA MET A 86 -5.89 7.03 5.05
C MET A 86 -6.09 8.19 4.08
N GLY A 87 -6.98 9.10 4.42
CA GLY A 87 -7.19 10.36 3.67
C GLY A 87 -8.63 10.56 3.24
N MET A 88 -8.86 11.58 2.40
CA MET A 88 -10.18 11.85 1.84
C MET A 88 -10.46 10.88 0.71
N ILE A 89 -11.29 9.89 0.98
CA ILE A 89 -11.75 8.94 -0.02
C ILE A 89 -12.94 9.58 -0.74
N ARG A 90 -12.81 9.79 -2.05
CA ARG A 90 -13.93 10.23 -2.87
C ARG A 90 -14.61 8.97 -3.42
N ILE A 91 -15.67 8.53 -2.74
CA ILE A 91 -16.51 7.45 -3.22
C ILE A 91 -17.81 8.08 -3.72
N ASP A 92 -17.98 8.13 -5.04
CA ASP A 92 -19.27 8.30 -5.68
C ASP A 92 -20.07 7.00 -5.51
N ASN A 93 -20.95 6.96 -4.49
CA ASN A 93 -21.93 5.91 -4.13
C ASN A 93 -21.52 4.77 -3.16
N VAL A 94 -21.12 5.07 -1.91
CA VAL A 94 -21.28 4.09 -0.81
C VAL A 94 -21.54 4.81 0.52
N ASP A 95 -22.68 4.54 1.14
CA ASP A 95 -22.93 4.77 2.56
C ASP A 95 -22.08 3.77 3.36
N GLY A 96 -20.95 4.20 3.93
CA GLY A 96 -20.05 3.31 4.66
C GLY A 96 -19.26 4.03 5.74
N GLU A 97 -19.54 3.71 7.00
CA GLU A 97 -18.71 4.12 8.13
C GLU A 97 -17.27 3.60 7.94
N CYS A 98 -16.31 4.52 7.95
CA CYS A 98 -14.89 4.19 7.95
C CYS A 98 -14.51 3.66 9.34
N CYS A 99 -14.53 2.34 9.51
CA CYS A 99 -14.05 1.70 10.72
C CYS A 99 -12.52 1.82 10.80
N ILE A 100 -12.05 2.77 11.61
CA ILE A 100 -10.65 2.95 11.97
C ILE A 100 -10.25 1.79 12.90
N ALA A 101 -9.77 0.68 12.33
CA ALA A 101 -9.28 -0.43 13.14
C ALA A 101 -7.94 -0.05 13.82
N PRO A 102 -7.73 -0.36 15.11
CA PRO A 102 -6.44 -0.16 15.76
C PRO A 102 -5.40 -1.11 15.14
N CYS A 103 -4.54 -0.57 14.28
CA CYS A 103 -3.44 -1.32 13.68
C CYS A 103 -2.40 -1.66 14.76
N ARG A 104 -2.31 -2.93 15.13
CA ARG A 104 -1.25 -3.46 16.01
C ARG A 104 -0.18 -4.09 15.13
N ILE A 105 0.77 -3.28 14.69
CA ILE A 105 1.97 -3.74 13.98
C ILE A 105 2.73 -4.66 14.96
N ARG A 106 2.80 -5.95 14.65
CA ARG A 106 3.53 -6.95 15.43
C ARG A 106 4.77 -7.38 14.65
#